data_AF-A0A699TZK9-F1
#
_entry.id   AF-A0A699TZK9-F1
#
_cell.length_a   1.000
_cell.length_b   1.000
_cell.length_c   1.000
_cell.angle_alpha   90.00
_cell.angle_beta   90.00
_cell.angle_gamma   90.00
#
_symmetry.space_group_name_H-M   'P 1'
#
loop_
_entity.id
_entity.type
_entity.pdbx_description
1 polymer ?
#
loop_
_entity_poly.entity_id
_entity_poly.type
_entity_poly.pdbx_seq_one_letter_code
_entity_poly.pdbx_strand_id
1 'polypeptide(L)'
;KEVHVPLKKRTLVVKGDDCVSRLKVVSCIKVKKYVDRGSCLFVAQVVEKEPAERRLEDVPVICKFPDVFPEDLPGLPPPRQVEFEIELVPRAAPVARAPYRLAPSKMKELAKQLNRFPLPRIDDLFDQLQGSSVYSKIDLRFDYHQLRV
;
A
#
# COMPACT_ATOMS: atom_id res chain seq x y z
N LYS A 1 8.08 10.00 -29.17
CA LYS A 1 7.85 11.46 -28.85
C LYS A 1 8.80 12.35 -29.67
N GLU A 2 8.44 13.55 -30.16
CA GLU A 2 9.31 14.42 -30.99
C GLU A 2 9.47 15.83 -30.40
N VAL A 3 10.70 16.37 -30.36
CA VAL A 3 11.04 17.69 -29.79
C VAL A 3 11.85 18.51 -30.80
N HIS A 4 11.42 19.74 -31.05
CA HIS A 4 12.12 20.68 -31.94
C HIS A 4 12.89 21.71 -31.10
N VAL A 5 14.21 21.78 -31.29
CA VAL A 5 15.10 22.73 -30.60
C VAL A 5 15.60 23.77 -31.61
N PRO A 6 15.11 25.02 -31.57
CA PRO A 6 15.59 26.06 -32.47
C PRO A 6 17.00 26.50 -32.09
N LEU A 7 17.93 26.44 -33.05
CA LEU A 7 19.25 27.05 -32.95
C LEU A 7 19.34 28.23 -33.93
N LYS A 8 20.23 29.19 -33.65
CA LYS A 8 20.38 30.48 -34.35
C LYS A 8 20.29 30.44 -35.89
N LYS A 9 20.67 29.33 -36.54
CA LYS A 9 20.60 29.17 -38.00
C LYS A 9 19.93 27.87 -38.47
N ARG A 10 19.51 26.97 -37.58
CA ARG A 10 18.97 25.63 -37.91
C ARG A 10 18.07 25.12 -36.78
N THR A 11 17.07 24.30 -37.08
CA THR A 11 16.27 23.62 -36.05
C THR A 11 16.72 22.17 -35.92
N LEU A 12 17.09 21.75 -34.71
CA LEU A 12 17.34 20.34 -34.40
C LEU A 12 16.02 19.63 -34.11
N VAL A 13 15.81 18.48 -34.74
CA VAL A 13 14.63 17.64 -34.51
C VAL A 13 15.09 16.39 -33.77
N VAL A 14 14.69 16.27 -32.51
CA VAL A 14 15.00 15.13 -31.66
C VAL A 14 13.76 14.24 -31.63
N LYS A 15 13.78 13.16 -32.41
CA LYS A 15 12.79 12.10 -32.33
C LYS A 15 13.22 11.10 -31.26
N GLY A 16 12.44 11.01 -30.20
CA GLY A 16 12.49 9.90 -29.26
C GLY A 16 12.11 8.61 -29.97
N ASP A 17 12.97 7.61 -29.85
CA ASP A 17 12.73 6.26 -30.33
C ASP A 17 11.75 5.57 -29.37
N ASP A 18 10.65 5.04 -29.91
CA ASP A 18 9.62 4.33 -29.14
C ASP A 18 9.94 2.81 -29.05
N CYS A 19 11.12 2.38 -29.51
CA CYS A 19 11.50 0.96 -29.64
C CYS A 19 12.49 0.46 -28.57
N VAL A 20 12.29 -0.80 -28.14
CA VAL A 20 13.06 -1.62 -27.17
C VAL A 20 14.51 -1.92 -27.60
N SER A 21 15.14 -1.07 -28.40
CA SER A 21 16.48 -1.33 -28.94
C SER A 21 17.58 -0.84 -27.99
N ARG A 22 18.68 -1.61 -27.93
CA ARG A 22 19.84 -1.33 -27.08
C ARG A 22 20.45 0.03 -27.47
N LEU A 23 20.46 0.98 -26.53
CA LEU A 23 21.16 2.26 -26.68
C LEU A 23 22.59 2.03 -27.20
N LYS A 24 22.94 2.69 -28.31
CA LYS A 24 24.30 2.63 -28.86
C LYS A 24 25.22 3.52 -28.03
N VAL A 25 25.84 2.94 -27.01
CA VAL A 25 26.88 3.59 -26.20
C VAL A 25 28.14 3.79 -27.04
N VAL A 26 28.72 4.97 -26.99
CA VAL A 26 29.97 5.33 -27.70
C VAL A 26 31.06 5.67 -26.70
N SER A 27 32.31 5.29 -26.99
CA SER A 27 33.44 5.62 -26.11
C SER A 27 33.85 7.08 -26.21
N CYS A 28 34.44 7.60 -25.13
CA CYS A 28 35.00 8.96 -25.09
C CYS A 28 36.01 9.25 -26.20
N ILE A 29 36.77 8.24 -26.65
CA ILE A 29 37.74 8.37 -27.76
C ILE A 29 37.02 8.64 -29.09
N LYS A 30 35.92 7.92 -29.36
CA LYS A 30 35.11 8.16 -30.57
C LYS A 30 34.47 9.54 -30.51
N VAL A 31 33.93 9.93 -29.35
CA VAL A 31 33.37 11.26 -29.12
C VAL A 31 34.40 12.35 -29.45
N LYS A 32 35.63 12.25 -28.93
CA LYS A 32 36.72 13.21 -29.20
C LYS A 32 37.03 13.33 -30.70
N LYS A 33 37.13 12.21 -31.43
CA LYS A 33 37.35 12.22 -32.88
C LYS A 33 36.23 12.93 -33.67
N TYR A 34 34.98 12.85 -33.22
CA TYR A 34 33.88 13.55 -33.88
C TYR A 34 33.95 15.07 -33.63
N VAL A 35 34.34 15.47 -32.43
CA VAL A 35 34.55 16.89 -32.07
C VAL A 35 35.71 17.47 -32.87
N ASP A 36 36.83 16.76 -32.97
CA ASP A 36 38.01 17.19 -33.74
C ASP A 36 37.68 17.35 -35.24
N ARG A 37 36.64 16.66 -35.73
CA ARG A 37 36.11 16.78 -37.10
C ARG A 37 35.05 17.89 -37.26
N GLY A 38 34.83 18.71 -36.23
CA GLY A 38 33.89 19.83 -36.25
C GLY A 38 32.43 19.46 -35.94
N SER A 39 32.16 18.28 -35.36
CA SER A 39 30.80 17.91 -34.95
C SER A 39 30.38 18.61 -33.65
N CYS A 40 29.12 19.03 -33.55
CA CYS A 40 28.58 19.64 -32.33
C CYS A 40 28.11 18.56 -31.33
N LEU A 41 28.47 18.72 -30.05
CA LEU A 41 27.97 17.90 -28.94
C LEU A 41 26.79 18.59 -28.25
N PHE A 42 25.75 17.80 -27.97
CA PHE A 42 24.59 18.24 -27.19
C PHE A 42 24.43 17.31 -25.99
N VAL A 43 24.22 17.91 -24.81
CA VAL A 43 23.93 17.18 -23.57
C VAL A 43 22.46 17.42 -23.26
N ALA A 44 21.68 16.35 -23.16
CA ALA A 44 20.31 16.42 -22.69
C ALA A 44 20.26 15.87 -21.25
N GLN A 45 19.75 16.67 -20.32
CA GLN A 45 19.46 16.22 -18.96
C GLN A 45 17.97 15.84 -18.90
N VAL A 46 17.69 14.57 -18.65
CA VAL A 46 16.34 14.10 -18.34
C VAL A 46 16.21 14.08 -16.84
N VAL A 47 15.35 14.92 -16.28
CA VAL A 47 14.95 14.86 -14.88
C VAL A 47 13.63 14.12 -14.83
N GLU A 48 13.63 12.93 -14.27
CA GLU A 48 12.39 12.26 -13.89
C GLU A 48 11.76 13.11 -12.79
N LYS A 49 10.62 13.73 -13.10
CA LYS A 49 9.84 14.37 -12.06
C LYS A 49 9.30 13.25 -11.19
N GLU A 50 9.70 13.24 -9.92
CA GLU A 50 9.02 12.44 -8.90
C GLU A 50 7.52 12.68 -9.09
N PRO A 51 6.73 11.63 -9.31
CA PRO A 51 5.28 11.79 -9.37
C PRO A 51 4.84 12.43 -8.06
N ALA A 52 3.96 13.43 -8.14
CA ALA A 52 3.35 13.98 -6.94
C ALA A 52 2.80 12.81 -6.11
N GLU A 53 3.16 12.76 -4.83
CA GLU A 53 2.61 11.78 -3.91
C GLU A 53 1.09 11.84 -4.00
N ARG A 54 0.48 10.73 -4.43
CA ARG A 54 -0.98 10.62 -4.49
C ARG A 54 -1.49 10.57 -3.06
N ARG A 55 -2.27 11.56 -2.66
CA ARG A 55 -2.94 11.56 -1.37
C ARG A 55 -4.21 10.71 -1.45
N LEU A 56 -4.75 10.30 -0.31
CA LEU A 56 -6.00 9.54 -0.30
C LEU A 56 -7.16 10.37 -0.86
N GLU A 57 -7.10 11.69 -0.66
CA GLU A 57 -8.03 12.68 -1.22
C GLU A 57 -8.02 12.75 -2.76
N ASP A 58 -7.00 12.20 -3.42
CA ASP A 58 -6.95 12.16 -4.89
C ASP A 58 -7.74 10.97 -5.48
N VAL A 59 -8.22 10.05 -4.63
CA VAL A 59 -8.99 8.88 -5.06
C VAL A 59 -10.49 9.18 -4.98
N PRO A 60 -11.20 9.30 -6.12
CA PRO A 60 -12.60 9.75 -6.14
C PRO A 60 -13.57 8.87 -5.33
N VAL A 61 -13.23 7.61 -5.11
CA VAL A 61 -14.02 6.68 -4.30
C VAL A 61 -13.86 6.98 -2.81
N ILE A 62 -12.66 7.32 -2.35
CA ILE A 62 -12.39 7.61 -0.92
C ILE A 62 -13.12 8.90 -0.52
N CYS A 63 -13.13 9.92 -1.39
CA CYS A 63 -13.85 11.16 -1.13
C CYS A 63 -15.37 11.01 -0.98
N LYS A 64 -15.96 9.90 -1.42
CA LYS A 64 -17.39 9.60 -1.22
C LYS A 64 -17.70 9.06 0.19
N PHE A 65 -16.69 8.59 0.91
CA PHE A 65 -16.80 7.98 2.23
C PHE A 65 -15.79 8.59 3.23
N PRO A 66 -15.83 9.92 3.45
CA PRO A 66 -14.89 10.60 4.35
C PRO A 66 -15.05 10.18 5.82
N ASP A 67 -16.21 9.64 6.18
CA ASP A 67 -16.59 9.13 7.50
C ASP A 67 -16.03 7.74 7.81
N VAL A 68 -15.63 6.97 6.79
CA VAL A 68 -15.12 5.59 6.95
C VAL A 68 -13.65 5.55 7.38
N PHE A 69 -12.89 6.62 7.15
CA PHE A 69 -11.46 6.72 7.46
C PHE A 69 -11.12 7.94 8.34
N PRO A 70 -11.71 8.07 9.54
CA PRO A 70 -11.40 9.20 10.41
C PRO A 70 -9.98 9.06 10.99
N GLU A 71 -9.28 10.18 11.17
CA GLU A 71 -7.95 10.19 11.81
C GLU A 71 -8.04 9.77 13.30
N ASP A 72 -9.15 10.13 13.95
CA ASP A 72 -9.44 9.83 15.35
C ASP A 72 -10.72 8.98 15.49
N LEU A 73 -10.80 8.17 16.54
CA LEU A 73 -11.98 7.34 16.82
C LEU A 73 -13.21 8.20 17.16
N PRO A 74 -14.38 8.00 16.50
CA PRO A 74 -15.59 8.75 16.77
C PRO A 74 -16.29 8.19 18.02
N GLY A 75 -15.69 8.35 19.20
CA GLY A 75 -16.30 7.98 20.48
C GLY A 75 -16.80 6.53 20.54
N LEU A 76 -18.00 6.34 21.10
CA LEU A 76 -18.61 5.01 21.21
C LEU A 76 -19.12 4.52 19.85
N PRO A 77 -18.93 3.23 19.51
CA PRO A 77 -19.42 2.69 18.25
C PRO A 77 -20.95 2.80 18.15
N PRO A 78 -21.50 2.94 16.93
CA PRO A 78 -22.93 2.83 16.70
C PRO A 78 -23.49 1.49 17.24
N PRO A 79 -24.74 1.44 17.71
CA PRO A 79 -25.40 0.17 18.02
C PRO A 79 -25.42 -0.72 16.77
N ARG A 80 -24.94 -1.96 16.92
CA ARG A 80 -24.92 -2.97 15.85
C ARG A 80 -26.12 -3.92 16.01
N GLN A 81 -26.47 -4.65 14.95
CA GLN A 81 -27.51 -5.70 15.02
C GLN A 81 -27.15 -6.84 15.98
N VAL A 82 -25.85 -7.03 16.27
CA VAL A 82 -25.36 -7.99 17.24
C VAL A 82 -24.79 -7.19 18.41
N GLU A 83 -25.49 -7.24 19.54
CA GLU A 83 -24.95 -6.81 20.83
C GLU A 83 -24.12 -7.97 21.38
N PHE A 84 -22.87 -7.69 21.75
CA PHE A 84 -22.00 -8.69 22.35
C PHE A 84 -22.33 -8.78 23.83
N GLU A 85 -23.26 -9.65 24.19
CA GLU A 85 -23.56 -9.91 25.59
C GLU A 85 -22.53 -10.91 26.16
N ILE A 86 -21.79 -10.48 27.19
CA ILE A 86 -21.01 -11.42 28.00
C ILE A 86 -21.98 -12.12 28.93
N GLU A 87 -22.48 -13.27 28.51
CA GLU A 87 -23.33 -14.12 29.34
C GLU A 87 -22.59 -14.49 30.63
N LEU A 88 -23.04 -13.93 31.75
CA LEU A 88 -22.54 -14.27 33.08
C LEU A 88 -23.30 -15.48 33.61
N VAL A 89 -22.58 -16.41 34.20
CA VAL A 89 -23.22 -17.52 34.93
C VAL A 89 -24.03 -16.95 36.10
N PRO A 90 -25.29 -17.36 36.33
CA PRO A 90 -26.13 -16.83 37.40
C PRO A 90 -25.43 -16.91 38.78
N ARG A 91 -25.49 -15.80 39.55
CA ARG A 91 -24.81 -15.58 40.85
C ARG A 91 -23.29 -15.34 40.80
N ALA A 92 -22.69 -15.10 39.63
CA ALA A 92 -21.28 -14.72 39.55
C ALA A 92 -21.03 -13.30 40.13
N ALA A 93 -20.10 -13.20 41.07
CA ALA A 93 -19.62 -11.92 41.60
C ALA A 93 -18.41 -11.40 40.78
N PRO A 94 -18.22 -10.07 40.61
CA PRO A 94 -17.08 -9.50 39.87
C PRO A 94 -15.73 -9.89 40.50
N VAL A 95 -14.75 -10.20 39.65
CA VAL A 95 -13.41 -10.68 40.08
C VAL A 95 -12.33 -9.66 39.74
N ALA A 96 -11.66 -9.10 40.75
CA ALA A 96 -10.44 -8.31 40.60
C ALA A 96 -9.20 -9.16 40.94
N ARG A 97 -8.19 -9.25 40.04
CA ARG A 97 -7.00 -10.12 40.21
C ARG A 97 -5.70 -9.48 39.72
N ALA A 98 -4.61 -9.74 40.44
CA ALA A 98 -3.24 -9.42 40.01
C ALA A 98 -2.79 -10.36 38.85
N PRO A 99 -1.94 -9.93 37.90
CA PRO A 99 -1.49 -10.75 36.77
C PRO A 99 -0.66 -11.97 37.23
N TYR A 100 -0.95 -13.16 36.71
CA TYR A 100 -0.39 -14.42 37.22
C TYR A 100 0.69 -15.04 36.34
N ARG A 101 1.70 -15.66 36.98
CA ARG A 101 2.60 -16.63 36.34
C ARG A 101 1.86 -17.94 36.06
N LEU A 102 1.96 -18.46 34.84
CA LEU A 102 1.22 -19.63 34.38
C LEU A 102 2.10 -20.88 34.30
N ALA A 103 1.57 -21.99 34.82
CA ALA A 103 2.18 -23.32 34.72
C ALA A 103 1.82 -23.99 33.37
N PRO A 104 2.58 -25.02 32.92
CA PRO A 104 2.45 -25.57 31.56
C PRO A 104 1.06 -26.10 31.18
N SER A 105 0.31 -26.66 32.12
CA SER A 105 -1.06 -27.14 31.86
C SER A 105 -2.05 -26.01 31.56
N LYS A 106 -1.88 -24.81 32.13
CA LYS A 106 -2.71 -23.64 31.80
C LYS A 106 -2.42 -23.10 30.41
N MET A 107 -1.20 -23.24 29.90
CA MET A 107 -0.92 -22.94 28.48
C MET A 107 -1.68 -23.90 27.54
N LYS A 108 -1.85 -25.16 27.94
CA LYS A 108 -2.59 -26.15 27.15
C LYS A 108 -4.09 -25.82 27.05
N GLU A 109 -4.68 -25.27 28.10
CA GLU A 109 -6.07 -24.81 28.09
C GLU A 109 -6.25 -23.52 27.27
N LEU A 110 -5.31 -22.57 27.36
CA LEU A 110 -5.27 -21.37 26.50
C LEU A 110 -5.18 -21.74 25.01
N ALA A 111 -4.33 -22.72 24.68
CA ALA A 111 -4.23 -23.26 23.33
C ALA A 111 -5.56 -23.86 22.84
N LYS A 112 -6.34 -24.47 23.75
CA LYS A 112 -7.67 -25.02 23.44
C LYS A 112 -8.71 -23.92 23.18
N GLN A 113 -8.66 -22.80 23.90
CA GLN A 113 -9.53 -21.64 23.64
C GLN A 113 -9.20 -20.96 22.30
N LEU A 114 -7.92 -20.86 21.95
CA LEU A 114 -7.47 -20.32 20.66
C LEU A 114 -8.04 -21.14 19.47
N ASN A 115 -8.23 -22.44 19.67
CA ASN A 115 -8.81 -23.34 18.67
C ASN A 115 -10.34 -23.24 18.51
N ARG A 116 -11.06 -22.51 19.39
CA ARG A 116 -12.53 -22.41 19.31
C ARG A 116 -13.02 -21.54 18.14
N PHE A 117 -12.19 -20.59 17.71
CA PHE A 117 -12.43 -19.77 16.53
C PHE A 117 -11.28 -20.00 15.56
N PRO A 118 -11.27 -21.12 14.81
CA PRO A 118 -10.21 -21.40 13.88
C PRO A 118 -10.21 -20.33 12.79
N LEU A 119 -9.16 -19.51 12.78
CA LEU A 119 -8.91 -18.61 11.67
C LEU A 119 -8.61 -19.48 10.42
N PRO A 120 -9.26 -19.20 9.27
CA PRO A 120 -8.96 -19.93 8.04
C PRO A 120 -7.49 -19.76 7.65
N ARG A 121 -6.94 -20.74 6.93
CA ARG A 121 -5.57 -20.59 6.41
C ARG A 121 -5.55 -19.51 5.34
N ILE A 122 -4.43 -18.80 5.28
CA ILE A 122 -4.22 -17.74 4.30
C ILE A 122 -4.31 -18.30 2.87
N ASP A 123 -3.76 -19.49 2.63
CA ASP A 123 -3.83 -20.17 1.32
C ASP A 123 -5.28 -20.44 0.90
N ASP A 124 -6.11 -20.96 1.81
CA ASP A 124 -7.53 -21.24 1.55
C ASP A 124 -8.32 -19.95 1.17
N LEU A 125 -7.93 -18.79 1.73
CA LEU A 125 -8.52 -17.49 1.40
C LEU A 125 -8.04 -16.98 0.04
N PHE A 126 -6.76 -17.17 -0.31
CA PHE A 126 -6.21 -16.74 -1.60
C PHE A 126 -6.73 -17.59 -2.76
N ASP A 127 -7.05 -18.87 -2.52
CA ASP A 127 -7.66 -19.72 -3.53
C ASP A 127 -9.04 -19.22 -3.96
N GLN A 128 -9.81 -18.61 -3.04
CA GLN A 128 -11.11 -17.99 -3.37
C GLN A 128 -10.97 -16.74 -4.26
N LEU A 129 -9.80 -16.12 -4.26
CA LEU A 129 -9.52 -14.91 -5.04
C LEU A 129 -9.03 -15.22 -6.45
N GLN A 130 -8.74 -16.49 -6.78
CA GLN A 130 -8.32 -16.90 -8.11
C GLN A 130 -9.32 -16.45 -9.19
N GLY A 131 -8.81 -15.76 -10.23
CA GLY A 131 -9.62 -15.19 -11.31
C GLY A 131 -9.90 -13.69 -11.16
N SER A 132 -9.64 -13.10 -9.99
CA SER A 132 -9.62 -11.65 -9.83
C SER A 132 -8.28 -11.07 -10.28
N SER A 133 -8.31 -10.00 -11.07
CA SER A 133 -7.10 -9.31 -11.53
C SER A 133 -6.79 -8.04 -10.74
N VAL A 134 -7.74 -7.55 -9.94
CA VAL A 134 -7.64 -6.30 -9.18
C VAL A 134 -8.10 -6.54 -7.75
N TYR A 135 -7.32 -6.02 -6.80
CA TYR A 135 -7.57 -6.16 -5.38
C TYR A 135 -7.50 -4.80 -4.68
N SER A 136 -8.19 -4.68 -3.56
CA SER A 136 -8.13 -3.53 -2.67
C SER A 136 -7.97 -4.03 -1.24
N LYS A 137 -6.98 -3.49 -0.52
CA LYS A 137 -6.71 -3.85 0.88
C LYS A 137 -7.20 -2.72 1.78
N ILE A 138 -8.10 -3.05 2.70
CA ILE A 138 -8.61 -2.13 3.71
C ILE A 138 -8.08 -2.61 5.06
N ASP A 139 -7.38 -1.74 5.77
CA ASP A 139 -6.83 -2.03 7.11
C ASP A 139 -7.60 -1.22 8.15
N LEU A 140 -8.25 -1.93 9.08
CA LEU A 140 -9.06 -1.31 10.13
C LEU A 140 -8.19 -1.03 11.36
N ARG A 141 -7.60 0.18 11.42
CA ARG A 141 -6.68 0.58 12.51
C ARG A 141 -7.26 0.44 13.92
N PHE A 142 -8.59 0.56 14.06
CA PHE A 142 -9.26 0.57 15.36
C PHE A 142 -10.36 -0.49 15.48
N ASP A 143 -10.23 -1.62 14.77
CA ASP A 143 -11.28 -2.65 14.63
C ASP A 143 -11.98 -3.03 15.96
N TYR A 144 -11.21 -3.44 16.98
CA TYR A 144 -11.75 -3.83 18.29
C TYR A 144 -12.47 -2.70 19.03
N HIS A 145 -12.06 -1.45 18.82
CA HIS A 145 -12.70 -0.29 19.45
C HIS A 145 -14.06 0.02 18.84
N GLN A 146 -14.40 -0.59 17.70
CA GLN A 146 -15.71 -0.47 17.10
C GLN A 146 -16.71 -1.53 17.61
N LEU A 147 -16.28 -2.43 18.50
CA LEU A 147 -17.14 -3.41 19.16
C LEU A 147 -17.64 -2.85 20.48
N ARG A 148 -18.95 -2.90 20.69
CA ARG A 148 -19.57 -2.61 21.99
C ARG A 148 -19.61 -3.90 22.79
N VAL A 149 -19.15 -3.85 24.04
CA VAL A 149 -19.16 -4.94 25.03
C VAL A 149 -19.93 -4.48 26.25
#